data_AF-A0A536UG75-F1
#
_entry.id   AF-A0A536UG75-F1
#
_cell.length_a   1.000
_cell.length_b   1.000
_cell.length_c   1.000
_cell.angle_alpha   90.00
_cell.angle_beta   90.00
_cell.angle_gamma   90.00
#
_symmetry.space_group_name_H-M   'P 1'
#
loop_
_entity.id
_entity.type
_entity.pdbx_description
1 polymer ?
#
loop_
_entity_poly.entity_id
_entity_poly.type
_entity_poly.pdbx_seq_one_letter_code
_entity_poly.pdbx_strand_id
1 'polypeptide(L)'
;MAMGVGPSIDDEEVVSTINTTPLVDVMLVLLVMLIITLPIQLHAINLNMPTGNPPPPLVLPQIVKIDIDSAGTTYWNGEVV
;
A
#
# COMPACT_ATOMS: atom_id res chain seq x y z
N MET A 1 -13.18 67.28 -49.11
CA MET A 1 -13.74 66.65 -47.91
C MET A 1 -13.20 65.25 -47.87
N ALA A 2 -12.49 64.93 -46.79
CA ALA A 2 -11.52 63.86 -46.71
C ALA A 2 -11.96 62.79 -45.70
N MET A 3 -11.35 61.61 -45.87
CA MET A 3 -11.20 60.51 -44.92
C MET A 3 -12.42 59.62 -44.68
N GLY A 4 -12.43 58.49 -45.40
CA GLY A 4 -12.92 57.23 -44.85
C GLY A 4 -11.84 56.64 -43.95
N VAL A 5 -12.17 56.36 -42.70
CA VAL A 5 -11.34 55.59 -41.77
C VAL A 5 -12.06 54.26 -41.53
N GLY A 6 -11.54 53.19 -42.13
CA GLY A 6 -11.81 51.83 -41.69
C GLY A 6 -10.75 51.47 -40.64
N PRO A 7 -11.08 50.65 -39.63
CA PRO A 7 -10.14 50.31 -38.57
C PRO A 7 -8.90 49.60 -39.16
N SER A 8 -7.74 50.11 -38.76
CA SER A 8 -6.41 49.65 -39.09
C SER A 8 -6.12 48.30 -38.45
N ILE A 9 -5.50 47.41 -39.23
CA ILE A 9 -5.12 46.03 -38.89
C ILE A 9 -4.01 46.01 -37.81
N ASP A 10 -3.42 47.17 -37.50
CA ASP A 10 -2.33 47.35 -36.53
C ASP A 10 -2.75 47.22 -35.05
N ASP A 11 -4.04 47.37 -34.72
CA ASP A 11 -4.54 47.22 -33.33
C ASP A 11 -4.67 45.74 -32.90
N GLU A 12 -4.72 44.80 -33.86
CA GLU A 12 -4.91 43.36 -33.59
C GLU A 12 -3.57 42.64 -33.33
N GLU A 13 -2.43 43.25 -33.71
CA GLU A 13 -1.10 42.67 -33.49
C GLU A 13 -0.54 43.02 -32.09
N VAL A 14 -0.96 44.14 -31.49
CA VAL A 14 -0.47 44.61 -30.18
C VAL A 14 -0.99 43.77 -29.00
N VAL A 15 -2.13 43.10 -29.16
CA VAL A 15 -2.67 42.16 -28.15
C VAL A 15 -1.98 40.79 -28.15
N SER A 16 -1.10 40.51 -29.11
CA SER A 16 -0.49 39.17 -29.28
C SER A 16 0.77 38.93 -28.44
N THR A 17 1.25 39.93 -27.70
CA THR A 17 2.47 39.84 -26.88
C THR A 17 2.21 39.92 -25.38
N ILE A 18 0.98 39.61 -24.93
CA ILE A 18 0.76 39.36 -23.50
C ILE A 18 1.76 38.29 -23.05
N ASN A 19 2.43 38.57 -21.92
CA ASN A 19 3.42 37.72 -21.27
C ASN A 19 2.81 36.38 -20.81
N THR A 20 2.45 35.52 -21.76
CA THR A 20 1.80 34.23 -21.54
C THR A 20 2.74 33.23 -20.88
N THR A 21 4.04 33.27 -21.16
CA THR A 21 5.03 32.36 -20.57
C THR A 21 5.20 32.57 -19.06
N PRO A 22 5.43 33.79 -18.55
CA PRO A 22 5.43 34.04 -17.11
C PRO A 22 4.08 33.80 -16.44
N LEU A 23 2.96 34.07 -17.13
CA LEU A 23 1.62 33.88 -16.59
C LEU A 23 1.26 32.40 -16.46
N VAL A 24 1.60 31.59 -17.47
CA VAL A 24 1.40 30.14 -17.44
C VAL A 24 2.22 29.51 -16.31
N ASP A 25 3.45 29.97 -16.05
CA ASP A 25 4.26 29.47 -14.92
C ASP A 25 3.56 29.69 -13.58
N VAL A 26 3.07 30.91 -13.31
CA VAL A 26 2.31 31.22 -12.08
C VAL A 26 1.04 30.36 -11.99
N MET A 27 0.31 30.19 -13.10
CA MET A 27 -0.88 29.34 -13.11
C MET A 27 -0.55 27.85 -12.87
N LEU A 28 0.53 27.35 -13.46
CA LEU A 28 0.98 25.96 -13.26
C LEU A 28 1.45 25.73 -11.82
N VAL A 29 2.15 26.69 -11.21
CA VAL A 29 2.50 26.64 -9.78
C VAL A 29 1.26 26.53 -8.92
N LEU A 30 0.21 27.32 -9.19
CA LEU A 30 -1.06 27.24 -8.45
C LEU A 30 -1.76 25.89 -8.62
N LEU A 31 -1.73 25.30 -9.82
CA LEU A 31 -2.28 23.97 -10.09
C LEU A 31 -1.52 22.87 -9.34
N VAL A 32 -0.18 22.92 -9.35
CA VAL A 32 0.64 21.96 -8.62
C VAL A 32 0.40 22.08 -7.12
N MET A 33 0.34 23.30 -6.57
CA MET A 33 -0.01 23.53 -5.18
C MET A 33 -1.39 22.96 -4.83
N LEU A 34 -2.41 23.16 -5.68
CA LEU A 34 -3.74 22.59 -5.48
C LEU A 34 -3.74 21.05 -5.50
N ILE A 35 -2.95 20.44 -6.39
CA ILE A 35 -2.85 18.98 -6.49
C ILE A 35 -2.16 18.38 -5.26
N ILE A 36 -1.04 18.95 -4.80
CA ILE A 36 -0.25 18.37 -3.69
C ILE A 36 -0.82 18.65 -2.30
N THR A 37 -1.69 19.66 -2.17
CA THR A 37 -2.31 20.02 -0.88
C THR A 37 -3.41 19.05 -0.46
N LEU A 38 -3.93 18.23 -1.39
CA LEU A 38 -4.90 17.20 -1.05
C LEU A 38 -4.20 16.00 -0.38
N PRO A 39 -4.63 15.60 0.84
CA PRO A 39 -4.04 14.46 1.52
C PRO A 39 -4.37 13.16 0.79
N ILE A 40 -3.35 12.32 0.60
CA ILE A 40 -3.50 11.02 -0.04
C ILE A 40 -4.37 10.14 0.88
N GLN A 41 -5.60 9.83 0.46
CA GLN A 41 -6.51 8.95 1.19
C GLN A 41 -6.11 7.49 0.96
N LEU A 42 -5.18 7.01 1.77
CA LEU A 42 -4.86 5.59 1.87
C LEU A 42 -5.98 4.91 2.69
N HIS A 43 -6.73 4.02 2.03
CA HIS A 43 -7.75 3.24 2.70
C HIS A 43 -7.08 2.14 3.53
N ALA A 44 -6.94 2.35 4.83
CA ALA A 44 -6.51 1.31 5.76
C ALA A 44 -7.68 0.35 6.01
N ILE A 45 -7.66 -0.82 5.37
CA ILE A 45 -8.62 -1.89 5.67
C ILE A 45 -8.20 -2.51 7.01
N ASN A 46 -8.96 -2.20 8.07
CA ASN A 46 -8.83 -2.91 9.35
C ASN A 46 -9.38 -4.32 9.19
N LEU A 47 -8.51 -5.26 8.82
CA LEU A 47 -8.87 -6.67 8.69
C LEU A 47 -8.77 -7.33 10.07
N ASN A 48 -9.92 -7.53 10.73
CA ASN A 48 -9.98 -8.37 11.91
C ASN A 48 -9.90 -9.84 11.47
N MET A 49 -8.70 -10.43 11.60
CA MET A 49 -8.52 -11.85 11.30
C MET A 49 -9.23 -12.69 12.37
N PRO A 50 -10.06 -13.67 12.00
CA PRO A 50 -10.64 -14.59 12.97
C PRO A 50 -9.51 -15.38 13.63
N THR A 51 -9.34 -15.19 14.93
CA THR A 51 -8.49 -16.06 15.73
C THR A 51 -9.27 -17.35 15.98
N GLY A 52 -9.08 -18.34 15.11
CA GLY A 52 -9.60 -19.68 15.35
C GLY A 52 -8.95 -20.32 16.58
N ASN A 53 -9.60 -21.32 17.16
CA ASN A 53 -8.97 -22.12 18.21
C ASN A 53 -7.65 -22.70 17.68
N PRO A 54 -6.52 -22.50 18.39
CA PRO A 54 -5.28 -23.15 18.01
C PRO A 54 -5.48 -24.67 18.00
N PRO A 55 -4.81 -25.40 17.09
CA PRO A 55 -4.84 -26.85 17.09
C PRO A 55 -4.46 -27.39 18.49
N PRO A 56 -5.08 -28.49 18.95
CA PRO A 56 -4.66 -29.11 20.19
C PRO A 56 -3.16 -29.43 20.13
N PRO A 57 -2.44 -29.35 21.26
CA PRO A 57 -1.03 -29.70 21.32
C PRO A 57 -0.78 -31.09 20.73
N LEU A 58 0.29 -31.23 19.95
CA LEU A 58 0.70 -32.52 19.43
C LEU A 58 1.09 -33.43 20.60
N VAL A 59 0.29 -34.45 20.87
CA VAL A 59 0.61 -35.49 21.86
C VAL A 59 1.43 -36.57 21.17
N LEU A 60 2.74 -36.61 21.46
CA LEU A 60 3.60 -37.70 21.00
C LEU A 60 3.19 -39.00 21.71
N PRO A 61 3.14 -40.14 20.99
CA PRO A 61 2.85 -41.42 21.63
C PRO A 61 3.94 -41.77 22.64
N GLN A 62 3.55 -42.38 23.74
CA GLN A 62 4.48 -42.91 24.73
C GLN A 62 5.16 -44.15 24.14
N ILE A 63 6.49 -44.14 24.04
CA ILE A 63 7.26 -45.30 23.60
C ILE A 63 7.45 -46.20 24.82
N VAL A 64 6.85 -47.39 24.80
CA VAL A 64 7.04 -48.42 25.82
C VAL A 64 8.09 -49.41 25.33
N LYS A 65 9.11 -49.66 26.14
CA LYS A 65 10.12 -50.69 25.90
C LYS A 65 9.78 -51.92 26.72
N ILE A 66 9.55 -53.04 26.05
CA ILE A 66 9.38 -54.35 26.69
C ILE A 66 10.62 -55.16 26.36
N ASP A 67 11.39 -55.51 27.38
CA ASP A 67 12.52 -56.43 27.26
C ASP A 67 12.20 -57.73 27.98
N ILE A 68 12.72 -58.85 27.48
CA ILE A 68 12.63 -60.17 28.12
C ILE A 68 14.05 -60.71 28.20
N ASP A 69 14.50 -61.05 29.41
CA ASP A 69 15.82 -61.67 29.59
C ASP A 69 15.81 -63.18 29.29
N SER A 70 16.99 -63.78 29.26
CA SER A 70 17.14 -65.24 29.05
C SER A 70 16.51 -66.11 30.14
N ALA A 71 16.18 -65.53 31.29
CA ALA A 71 15.48 -66.21 32.40
C ALA A 71 13.95 -66.06 32.30
N GLY A 72 13.44 -65.31 31.31
CA GLY A 72 12.02 -65.05 31.11
C GLY A 72 11.47 -63.90 31.96
N THR A 73 12.32 -63.13 32.64
CA THR A 73 11.91 -61.94 33.38
C THR A 73 11.50 -60.85 32.40
N THR A 74 10.33 -60.26 32.62
CA THR A 74 9.82 -59.16 31.79
C THR A 74 10.22 -57.82 32.41
N TYR A 75 10.70 -56.91 31.58
CA TYR A 75 11.05 -55.56 31.97
C TYR A 75 10.16 -54.57 31.23
N TRP A 76 9.47 -53.71 31.98
CA TRP A 76 8.72 -52.58 31.48
C TRP A 76 9.55 -51.32 31.66
N ASN A 77 10.05 -50.73 30.57
CA ASN A 77 10.94 -49.57 30.60
C ASN A 77 12.18 -49.76 31.50
N GLY A 78 12.68 -50.98 31.58
CA GLY A 78 13.84 -51.35 32.40
C GLY A 78 13.52 -51.69 33.86
N GLU A 79 12.26 -51.57 34.30
CA GLU A 79 11.80 -52.01 35.61
C GLU A 79 11.17 -53.41 35.52
N VAL A 80 11.47 -54.27 36.49
CA VAL A 80 10.92 -55.63 36.55
C VAL A 80 9.42 -55.58 36.81
N VAL A 81 8.65 -56.35 36.01
CA VAL A 81 7.20 -56.54 36.16
C VAL A 81 6.87 -58.02 36.25
#